data_AF-A0AAJ5LL35-F1
#
_entry.id   AF-A0AAJ5LL35-F1
#
_cell.length_a   1.000
_cell.length_b   1.000
_cell.length_c   1.000
_cell.angle_alpha   90.00
_cell.angle_beta   90.00
_cell.angle_gamma   90.00
#
_symmetry.space_group_name_H-M   'P 1'
#
loop_
_entity.id
_entity.type
_entity.pdbx_description
1 polymer ?
#
loop_
_entity_poly.entity_id
_entity_poly.type
_entity_poly.pdbx_seq_one_letter_code
_entity_poly.pdbx_strand_id
1 'polypeptide(L)'
;MPSHPTRHTIARQWQLLKLLPGRHPGMSSTQLQAALTTVGHITSKRTVERDLVELAALFPLQCNSKGMPYGWYWQAGLSPGEAKQLQPDALTPAEQVELHAWVDDALARRLEASPLSADMQLTLQAEGGATLVATVDDNRSLMGWLLSQAGSIRVQAPQALRQAMLVQLRQSLALHEGGC
;
A
#
# COMPACT_ATOMS: atom_id res chain seq x y z
N MET A 1 -13.48 -27.68 20.27
CA MET A 1 -12.78 -27.91 18.98
C MET A 1 -13.44 -27.04 17.91
N PRO A 2 -12.82 -26.00 17.34
CA PRO A 2 -13.48 -25.24 16.29
C PRO A 2 -13.24 -25.90 14.93
N SER A 3 -14.28 -26.62 14.51
CA SER A 3 -14.86 -26.73 13.17
C SER A 3 -14.00 -26.38 11.93
N HIS A 4 -13.47 -27.44 11.30
CA HIS A 4 -13.01 -27.46 9.89
C HIS A 4 -13.87 -26.66 8.88
N PRO A 5 -15.23 -26.58 8.97
CA PRO A 5 -16.01 -25.83 7.97
C PRO A 5 -15.79 -24.30 7.98
N THR A 6 -15.44 -23.69 9.12
CA THR A 6 -15.22 -22.24 9.17
C THR A 6 -13.92 -21.85 8.47
N ARG A 7 -12.84 -22.63 8.69
CA ARG A 7 -11.56 -22.44 8.00
C ARG A 7 -11.70 -22.64 6.49
N HIS A 8 -12.50 -23.62 6.07
CA HIS A 8 -12.76 -23.86 4.65
C HIS A 8 -13.56 -22.73 4.00
N THR A 9 -14.52 -22.14 4.71
CA THR A 9 -15.30 -20.99 4.23
C THR A 9 -14.42 -19.76 4.02
N ILE A 10 -13.59 -19.41 5.02
CA ILE A 10 -12.68 -18.27 4.94
C ILE A 10 -11.65 -18.48 3.82
N ALA A 11 -11.05 -19.67 3.72
CA ALA A 11 -10.08 -19.97 2.67
C ALA A 11 -10.70 -19.83 1.26
N ARG A 12 -11.93 -20.32 1.08
CA ARG A 12 -12.67 -20.18 -0.19
C ARG A 12 -13.01 -18.73 -0.51
N GLN A 13 -13.52 -17.98 0.46
CA GLN A 13 -13.84 -16.56 0.30
C GLN A 13 -12.59 -15.74 -0.06
N TRP A 14 -11.46 -16.01 0.59
CA TRP A 14 -10.17 -15.41 0.26
C TRP A 14 -9.72 -15.75 -1.17
N GLN A 15 -9.89 -17.00 -1.59
CA GLN A 15 -9.57 -17.41 -2.95
C GLN A 15 -10.50 -16.75 -3.99
N LEU A 16 -11.78 -16.53 -3.68
CA LEU A 16 -12.69 -15.75 -4.53
C LEU A 16 -12.20 -14.32 -4.73
N LEU A 17 -11.80 -13.63 -3.66
CA LEU A 17 -11.25 -12.27 -3.74
C LEU A 17 -10.04 -12.16 -4.67
N LYS A 18 -9.15 -13.17 -4.64
CA LYS A 18 -7.97 -13.25 -5.52
C LYS A 18 -8.31 -13.50 -6.99
N LEU A 19 -9.41 -14.18 -7.27
CA LEU A 19 -9.83 -14.54 -8.63
C LEU A 19 -10.60 -13.41 -9.33
N LEU A 20 -11.20 -12.48 -8.57
CA LEU A 20 -11.99 -11.39 -9.12
C LEU A 20 -11.11 -10.39 -9.89
N PRO A 21 -11.50 -10.01 -11.13
CA PRO A 21 -10.75 -9.05 -11.93
C PRO A 21 -10.93 -7.61 -11.43
N GLY A 22 -9.93 -6.75 -11.68
CA GLY A 22 -9.92 -5.33 -11.33
C GLY A 22 -10.77 -4.40 -12.21
N ARG A 23 -11.51 -4.94 -13.19
CA ARG A 23 -12.25 -4.15 -14.18
C ARG A 23 -13.52 -4.85 -14.67
N HIS A 24 -14.46 -4.05 -15.18
CA HIS A 24 -15.60 -4.54 -15.94
C HIS A 24 -15.10 -5.25 -17.23
N PRO A 25 -15.83 -6.26 -17.77
CA PRO A 25 -17.16 -6.72 -17.35
C PRO A 25 -17.18 -7.75 -16.20
N GLY A 26 -16.02 -8.15 -15.66
CA GLY A 26 -15.93 -9.09 -14.54
C GLY A 26 -15.88 -10.57 -14.90
N MET A 27 -15.91 -11.43 -13.88
CA MET A 27 -16.05 -12.90 -14.00
C MET A 27 -17.41 -13.37 -13.49
N SER A 28 -18.05 -14.28 -14.23
CA SER A 28 -19.33 -14.84 -13.79
C SER A 28 -19.17 -15.83 -12.63
N SER A 29 -20.23 -16.04 -11.85
CA SER A 29 -20.25 -17.02 -10.76
C SER A 29 -19.93 -18.45 -11.23
N THR A 30 -20.28 -18.81 -12.46
CA THR A 30 -19.93 -20.10 -13.06
C THR A 30 -18.43 -20.21 -13.33
N GLN A 31 -17.82 -19.15 -13.89
CA GLN A 31 -16.37 -19.12 -14.12
C GLN A 31 -15.58 -19.14 -12.80
N LEU A 32 -16.05 -18.40 -11.79
CA LEU A 32 -15.45 -18.40 -10.45
C LEU A 32 -15.56 -19.75 -9.76
N GLN A 33 -16.69 -20.46 -9.93
CA GLN A 33 -16.88 -21.80 -9.39
C GLN A 33 -15.93 -22.82 -10.05
N ALA A 34 -15.76 -22.76 -11.38
CA ALA A 34 -14.81 -23.61 -12.10
C ALA A 34 -13.36 -23.33 -11.67
N ALA A 35 -13.02 -22.05 -11.52
CA ALA A 35 -11.69 -21.63 -11.05
C ALA A 35 -11.42 -22.10 -9.61
N LEU A 36 -12.38 -21.96 -8.69
CA LEU A 36 -12.26 -22.47 -7.32
C LEU A 36 -12.06 -23.99 -7.28
N THR A 37 -12.77 -24.73 -8.12
CA THR A 37 -12.64 -26.19 -8.22
C THR A 37 -11.23 -26.59 -8.64
N THR A 38 -10.64 -25.85 -9.58
CA THR A 38 -9.25 -26.07 -10.04
C THR A 38 -8.23 -25.87 -8.92
N VAL A 39 -8.52 -25.00 -7.95
CA VAL A 39 -7.66 -24.71 -6.78
C VAL A 39 -8.03 -25.58 -5.57
N GLY A 40 -8.88 -26.61 -5.73
CA GLY A 40 -9.22 -27.57 -4.69
C GLY A 40 -10.39 -27.18 -3.78
N HIS A 41 -11.11 -26.09 -4.11
CA HIS A 41 -12.29 -25.65 -3.37
C HIS A 41 -13.58 -26.08 -4.08
N ILE A 42 -13.97 -27.33 -3.89
CA ILE A 42 -15.20 -27.89 -4.47
C ILE A 42 -16.42 -27.20 -3.83
N THR A 43 -17.19 -26.48 -4.63
CA THR A 43 -18.36 -25.74 -4.17
C THR A 43 -19.41 -25.61 -5.27
N SER A 44 -20.64 -25.28 -4.89
CA SER A 44 -21.73 -25.01 -5.83
C SER A 44 -21.72 -23.56 -6.30
N LYS A 45 -22.31 -23.29 -7.48
CA LYS A 45 -22.54 -21.93 -7.99
C LYS A 45 -23.33 -21.08 -6.98
N ARG A 46 -24.38 -21.63 -6.37
CA ARG A 46 -25.21 -20.97 -5.34
C ARG A 46 -24.37 -20.50 -4.15
N THR A 47 -23.39 -21.31 -3.76
CA THR A 47 -22.49 -20.98 -2.66
C THR A 47 -21.53 -19.85 -3.04
N VAL A 48 -21.02 -19.85 -4.27
CA VAL A 48 -20.19 -18.75 -4.79
C VAL A 48 -20.99 -17.44 -4.84
N GLU A 49 -22.24 -17.48 -5.33
CA GLU A 49 -23.11 -16.31 -5.36
C GLU A 49 -23.37 -15.75 -3.96
N ARG A 50 -23.66 -16.62 -2.99
CA ARG A 50 -23.84 -16.20 -1.59
C ARG A 50 -22.57 -15.57 -1.02
N ASP A 51 -21.42 -16.21 -1.22
CA ASP A 51 -20.14 -15.70 -0.74
C ASP A 51 -19.81 -14.34 -1.38
N LEU A 52 -20.11 -14.14 -2.67
CA LEU A 52 -19.91 -12.85 -3.35
C LEU A 52 -20.80 -11.75 -2.79
N VAL A 53 -22.07 -12.07 -2.46
CA VAL A 53 -22.98 -11.13 -1.79
C VAL A 53 -22.48 -10.77 -0.39
N GLU A 54 -22.04 -11.77 0.40
CA GLU A 54 -21.47 -11.54 1.73
C GLU A 54 -20.18 -10.70 1.65
N LEU A 55 -19.31 -10.97 0.68
CA LEU A 55 -18.07 -10.21 0.47
C LEU A 55 -18.34 -8.78 -0.03
N ALA A 56 -19.34 -8.57 -0.89
CA ALA A 56 -19.69 -7.24 -1.37
C ALA A 56 -20.24 -6.32 -0.26
N ALA A 57 -20.68 -6.88 0.88
CA ALA A 57 -21.04 -6.08 2.05
C ALA A 57 -19.82 -5.49 2.77
N LEU A 58 -18.63 -6.06 2.56
CA LEU A 58 -17.38 -5.69 3.25
C LEU A 58 -16.33 -5.09 2.32
N PHE A 59 -16.36 -5.46 1.04
CA PHE A 59 -15.38 -5.09 0.03
C PHE A 59 -16.07 -4.38 -1.15
N PRO A 60 -15.40 -3.46 -1.85
CA PRO A 60 -15.94 -2.72 -2.99
C PRO A 60 -16.03 -3.60 -4.25
N LEU A 61 -16.84 -4.66 -4.17
CA LEU A 61 -17.16 -5.55 -5.26
C LEU A 61 -18.44 -5.10 -5.96
N GLN A 62 -18.45 -5.14 -7.28
CA GLN A 62 -19.61 -4.81 -8.09
C GLN A 62 -20.05 -5.99 -8.94
N CYS A 63 -21.38 -6.10 -9.10
CA CYS A 63 -22.00 -7.02 -10.03
C CYS A 63 -22.43 -6.24 -11.28
N ASN A 64 -21.85 -6.59 -12.43
CA ASN A 64 -22.28 -6.09 -13.72
C ASN A 64 -23.55 -6.81 -14.17
N SER A 65 -24.70 -6.20 -13.90
CA SER A 65 -26.02 -6.68 -14.32
C SER A 65 -26.42 -6.25 -15.75
N LYS A 66 -25.55 -5.52 -16.47
CA LYS A 66 -25.86 -4.98 -17.81
C LYS A 66 -25.78 -5.99 -18.96
N GLY A 67 -25.37 -7.23 -18.69
CA GLY A 67 -25.31 -8.30 -19.67
C GLY A 67 -25.23 -9.67 -19.01
N MET A 68 -25.79 -10.70 -19.66
CA MET A 68 -25.71 -12.08 -19.19
C MET A 68 -24.52 -12.79 -19.85
N PRO A 69 -23.71 -13.57 -19.09
CA PRO A 69 -23.80 -13.80 -17.64
C PRO A 69 -23.32 -12.61 -16.82
N TYR A 70 -23.95 -12.37 -15.66
CA TYR A 70 -23.55 -11.32 -14.74
C TYR A 70 -22.12 -11.53 -14.26
N GLY A 71 -21.29 -10.49 -14.38
CA GLY A 71 -19.89 -10.54 -14.02
C GLY A 71 -19.61 -9.79 -12.71
N TRP A 72 -18.85 -10.42 -11.82
CA TRP A 72 -18.37 -9.83 -10.59
C TRP A 72 -16.95 -9.30 -10.79
N TYR A 73 -16.67 -8.12 -10.25
CA TYR A 73 -15.37 -7.46 -10.37
C TYR A 73 -15.13 -6.52 -9.20
N TRP A 74 -13.87 -6.17 -8.97
CA TRP A 74 -13.51 -5.07 -8.09
C TRP A 74 -13.87 -3.74 -8.74
N GLN A 75 -14.49 -2.83 -7.99
CA GLN A 75 -14.67 -1.45 -8.45
C GLN A 75 -13.30 -0.84 -8.77
N ALA A 76 -13.16 -0.27 -9.97
CA ALA A 76 -11.92 0.38 -10.40
C ALA A 76 -11.61 1.55 -9.44
N GLY A 77 -10.39 1.57 -8.92
CA GLY A 77 -9.93 2.41 -7.82
C GLY A 77 -9.16 1.63 -6.76
N LEU A 78 -9.28 0.30 -6.75
CA LEU A 78 -8.54 -0.61 -5.86
C LEU A 78 -8.12 -1.87 -6.63
N SER A 79 -7.20 -1.75 -7.59
CA SER A 79 -6.54 -2.94 -8.14
C SER A 79 -5.53 -3.47 -7.11
N PRO A 80 -5.48 -4.79 -6.82
CA PRO A 80 -4.40 -5.36 -6.01
C PRO A 80 -3.00 -5.13 -6.59
N GLY A 81 -2.89 -4.87 -7.91
CA GLY A 81 -1.64 -4.45 -8.56
C GLY A 81 -1.26 -2.99 -8.32
N GLU A 82 -2.20 -2.16 -7.85
CA GLU A 82 -1.98 -0.79 -7.37
C GLU A 82 -1.82 -0.74 -5.85
N ALA A 83 -1.94 -1.89 -5.15
CA ALA A 83 -1.55 -2.07 -3.75
C ALA A 83 -0.01 -2.03 -3.57
N LYS A 84 0.68 -1.21 -4.37
CA LYS A 84 2.01 -0.73 -4.04
C LYS A 84 1.81 0.20 -2.85
N GLN A 85 1.97 -0.38 -1.66
CA GLN A 85 1.92 0.25 -0.33
C GLN A 85 0.53 0.36 0.31
N LEU A 86 -0.19 -0.75 0.46
CA LEU A 86 -1.11 -0.87 1.61
C LEU A 86 -0.26 -1.00 2.90
N GLN A 87 0.29 0.12 3.34
CA GLN A 87 0.73 0.27 4.72
C GLN A 87 -0.51 0.50 5.59
N PRO A 88 -0.59 -0.06 6.81
CA PRO A 88 -1.75 0.09 7.69
C PRO A 88 -2.17 1.56 7.97
N ASP A 89 -1.24 2.51 7.80
CA ASP A 89 -1.47 3.95 8.02
C ASP A 89 -2.26 4.65 6.90
N ALA A 90 -2.43 4.02 5.73
CA ALA A 90 -3.17 4.65 4.62
C ALA A 90 -4.66 4.89 4.92
N LEU A 91 -5.18 4.31 6.01
CA LEU A 91 -6.57 4.46 6.47
C LEU A 91 -6.77 5.65 7.40
N THR A 92 -5.70 6.34 7.81
CA THR A 92 -5.75 7.61 8.56
C THR A 92 -5.22 8.72 7.65
N PRO A 93 -5.94 9.86 7.48
CA PRO A 93 -5.37 11.00 6.78
C PRO A 93 -4.13 11.45 7.56
N ALA A 94 -2.96 11.27 6.96
CA ALA A 94 -1.71 11.76 7.51
C ALA A 94 -1.73 13.30 7.49
N GLU A 95 -1.23 13.90 8.56
CA GLU A 95 -1.02 15.35 8.57
C GLU A 95 0.04 15.69 7.51
N GLN A 96 -0.28 16.63 6.62
CA GLN A 96 0.68 17.07 5.62
C GLN A 96 1.65 18.04 6.25
N VAL A 97 2.94 17.81 6.03
CA VAL A 97 4.01 18.64 6.54
C VAL A 97 4.91 19.12 5.41
N GLU A 98 5.40 20.34 5.54
CA GLU A 98 6.39 20.89 4.62
C GLU A 98 7.78 20.41 5.06
N LEU A 99 8.33 19.45 4.31
CA LEU A 99 9.66 18.90 4.54
C LEU A 99 10.70 19.85 3.95
N HIS A 100 11.54 20.42 4.82
CA HIS A 100 12.74 21.16 4.41
C HIS A 100 13.96 20.32 4.75
N ALA A 101 14.76 19.98 3.75
CA ALA A 101 15.97 19.19 3.95
C ALA A 101 17.09 19.62 3.00
N TRP A 102 18.33 19.39 3.40
CA TRP A 102 19.45 19.34 2.47
C TRP A 102 19.65 17.90 2.01
N VAL A 103 19.94 17.71 0.73
CA VAL A 103 20.26 16.41 0.12
C VAL A 103 21.58 16.50 -0.65
N ASP A 104 22.33 15.41 -0.73
CA ASP A 104 23.52 15.34 -1.58
C ASP A 104 23.17 15.33 -3.08
N ASP A 105 24.17 15.50 -3.95
CA ASP A 105 23.97 15.55 -5.41
C ASP A 105 23.42 14.24 -5.99
N ALA A 106 23.74 13.10 -5.37
CA ALA A 106 23.28 11.81 -5.84
C ALA A 106 21.79 11.60 -5.54
N LEU A 107 21.33 12.03 -4.36
CA LEU A 107 19.94 12.00 -3.97
C LEU A 107 19.13 13.07 -4.72
N ALA A 108 19.68 14.27 -4.93
CA ALA A 108 19.05 15.30 -5.76
C ALA A 108 18.70 14.78 -7.16
N ARG A 109 19.67 14.15 -7.87
CA ARG A 109 19.42 13.54 -9.20
C ARG A 109 18.35 12.44 -9.18
N ARG A 110 18.27 11.65 -8.10
CA ARG A 110 17.21 10.62 -7.96
C ARG A 110 15.84 11.26 -7.78
N LEU A 111 15.77 12.32 -6.98
CA LEU A 111 14.54 13.06 -6.71
C LEU A 111 14.05 13.80 -7.97
N GLU A 112 14.94 14.34 -8.80
CA GLU A 112 14.57 14.89 -10.11
C GLU A 112 13.87 13.86 -11.01
N ALA A 113 14.34 12.62 -11.02
CA ALA A 113 13.73 11.54 -11.81
C ALA A 113 12.45 10.97 -11.18
N SER A 114 12.32 11.05 -9.85
CA SER A 114 11.20 10.51 -9.08
C SER A 114 10.87 11.44 -7.91
N PRO A 115 10.06 12.48 -8.13
CA PRO A 115 9.73 13.45 -7.10
C PRO A 115 8.90 12.83 -5.97
N LEU A 116 9.04 13.37 -4.75
CA LEU A 116 8.24 12.93 -3.58
C LEU A 116 6.79 13.40 -3.66
N SER A 117 6.58 14.60 -4.22
CA SER A 117 5.30 15.27 -4.32
C SER A 117 5.26 16.18 -5.55
N ALA A 118 4.06 16.62 -5.95
CA ALA A 118 3.90 17.47 -7.12
C ALA A 118 4.46 18.90 -6.91
N ASP A 119 4.50 19.37 -5.66
CA ASP A 119 5.01 20.68 -5.27
C ASP A 119 6.49 20.67 -4.88
N MET A 120 7.19 19.55 -5.09
CA MET A 120 8.59 19.40 -4.72
C MET A 120 9.49 20.37 -5.49
N GLN A 121 10.33 21.09 -4.74
CA GLN A 121 11.34 22.01 -5.26
C GLN A 121 12.74 21.57 -4.81
N LEU A 122 13.69 21.61 -5.75
CA LEU A 122 15.10 21.36 -5.51
C LEU A 122 15.91 22.59 -5.95
N THR A 123 16.62 23.19 -5.00
CA THR A 123 17.50 24.34 -5.27
C THR A 123 18.94 23.96 -5.00
N LEU A 124 19.76 23.90 -6.05
CA LEU A 124 21.20 23.60 -5.94
C LEU A 124 21.91 24.62 -5.04
N GLN A 125 22.76 24.13 -4.14
CA GLN A 125 23.54 24.97 -3.23
C GLN A 125 24.99 25.12 -3.69
N ALA A 126 25.58 26.29 -3.44
CA ALA A 126 26.96 26.59 -3.81
C ALA A 126 27.99 25.71 -3.08
N GLU A 127 27.65 25.19 -1.90
CA GLU A 127 28.52 24.33 -1.08
C GLU A 127 28.34 22.83 -1.38
N GLY A 128 27.60 22.49 -2.44
CA GLY A 128 27.28 21.12 -2.85
C GLY A 128 25.93 20.64 -2.33
N GLY A 129 25.31 19.73 -3.11
CA GLY A 129 23.97 19.24 -2.83
C GLY A 129 22.86 20.25 -3.19
N ALA A 130 21.65 19.96 -2.70
CA ALA A 130 20.45 20.75 -2.97
C ALA A 130 19.59 20.92 -1.72
N THR A 131 18.88 22.05 -1.63
CA THR A 131 17.76 22.23 -0.71
C THR A 131 16.52 21.61 -1.33
N LEU A 132 15.92 20.68 -0.62
CA LEU A 132 14.64 20.04 -0.89
C LEU A 132 13.55 20.72 -0.05
N VAL A 133 12.49 21.18 -0.72
CA VAL A 133 11.23 21.62 -0.11
C VAL A 133 10.09 20.83 -0.76
N ALA A 134 9.26 20.15 0.03
CA ALA A 134 8.14 19.35 -0.47
C ALA A 134 7.04 19.20 0.56
N THR A 135 5.77 19.28 0.16
CA THR A 135 4.65 18.86 1.01
C THR A 135 4.52 17.34 0.95
N VAL A 136 4.68 16.69 2.10
CA VAL A 136 4.64 15.23 2.23
C VAL A 136 3.75 14.82 3.40
N ASP A 137 3.24 13.59 3.34
CA ASP A 137 2.46 13.01 4.41
C ASP A 137 3.37 12.60 5.59
N ASP A 138 3.12 13.13 6.79
CA ASP A 138 3.84 12.72 8.01
C ASP A 138 3.34 11.36 8.50
N ASN A 139 3.94 10.29 7.95
CA ASN A 139 3.57 8.92 8.26
C ASN A 139 4.80 7.99 8.32
N ARG A 140 4.56 6.70 8.61
CA ARG A 140 5.64 5.71 8.67
C ARG A 140 6.35 5.50 7.33
N SER A 141 5.70 5.75 6.18
CA SER A 141 6.37 5.69 4.87
C SER A 141 7.43 6.76 4.75
N LEU A 142 7.10 8.00 5.11
CA LEU A 142 8.05 9.11 5.12
C LEU A 142 9.24 8.82 6.03
N MET A 143 8.96 8.39 7.28
CA MET A 143 10.03 8.05 8.23
C MET A 143 10.94 6.93 7.71
N GLY A 144 10.36 5.86 7.14
CA GLY A 144 11.13 4.76 6.55
C GLY A 144 11.99 5.20 5.36
N TRP A 145 11.43 6.06 4.50
CA TRP A 145 12.18 6.65 3.39
C TRP A 145 13.34 7.51 3.89
N LEU A 146 13.12 8.41 4.86
CA LEU A 146 14.16 9.25 5.45
C LEU A 146 15.32 8.44 6.01
N LEU A 147 15.01 7.39 6.76
CA LEU A 147 16.01 6.49 7.35
C LEU A 147 16.78 5.70 6.28
N SER A 148 16.13 5.33 5.17
CA SER A 148 16.81 4.67 4.04
C SER A 148 17.83 5.57 3.34
N GLN A 149 17.68 6.90 3.47
CA GLN A 149 18.62 7.89 2.95
C GLN A 149 19.58 8.41 4.03
N ALA A 150 19.66 7.77 5.20
CA ALA A 150 20.53 8.21 6.29
C ALA A 150 22.00 8.33 5.80
N GLY A 151 22.55 9.55 5.90
CA GLY A 151 23.88 9.90 5.38
C GLY A 151 23.85 10.77 4.10
N SER A 152 22.78 10.69 3.31
CA SER A 152 22.58 11.49 2.08
C SER A 152 21.55 12.61 2.23
N ILE A 153 20.85 12.67 3.36
CA ILE A 153 19.85 13.70 3.68
C ILE A 153 20.08 14.29 5.06
N ARG A 154 19.78 15.58 5.21
CA ARG A 154 19.76 16.32 6.47
C ARG A 154 18.45 17.09 6.58
N VAL A 155 17.50 16.56 7.36
CA VAL A 155 16.22 17.22 7.65
C VAL A 155 16.46 18.47 8.50
N GLN A 156 15.91 19.59 8.07
CA GLN A 156 15.97 20.90 8.74
C GLN A 156 14.63 21.23 9.41
N ALA A 157 13.51 20.99 8.72
CA ALA A 157 12.15 21.14 9.26
C ALA A 157 11.20 20.08 8.67
N PRO A 158 10.11 19.70 9.38
CA PRO A 158 9.76 20.14 10.73
C PRO A 158 10.68 19.53 11.81
N GLN A 159 10.87 20.27 12.91
CA GLN A 159 11.80 19.87 13.97
C GLN A 159 11.37 18.56 14.67
N ALA A 160 10.07 18.32 14.79
CA ALA A 160 9.52 17.08 15.37
C ALA A 160 9.95 15.84 14.57
N LEU A 161 9.82 15.90 13.24
CA LEU A 161 10.22 14.82 12.33
C LEU A 161 11.73 14.54 12.41
N ARG A 162 12.54 15.61 12.43
CA ARG A 162 14.00 15.50 12.61
C ARG A 162 14.35 14.84 13.95
N GLN A 163 13.69 15.25 15.04
CA GLN A 163 13.91 14.67 16.37
C GLN A 163 13.54 13.18 16.41
N ALA A 164 12.41 12.80 15.83
CA ALA A 164 11.97 11.41 15.73
C ALA A 164 13.00 10.56 14.97
N MET A 165 13.48 11.05 13.82
CA MET A 165 14.52 10.37 13.02
C MET A 165 15.82 10.17 13.83
N LEU A 166 16.27 11.19 14.57
CA LEU A 166 17.47 11.10 15.41
C LEU A 166 17.32 10.11 16.57
N VAL A 167 16.14 10.07 17.22
CA VAL A 167 15.87 9.09 18.28
C VAL A 167 15.98 7.67 17.73
N GLN A 168 15.37 7.39 16.58
CA GLN A 168 15.40 6.06 15.98
C GLN A 168 16.81 5.64 15.53
N LEU A 169 17.58 6.55 14.93
CA LEU A 169 18.97 6.28 14.56
C LEU A 169 19.85 5.97 15.78
N ARG A 170 19.69 6.71 16.89
CA ARG A 170 20.41 6.45 18.14
C ARG A 170 20.04 5.12 18.77
N GLN A 171 18.76 4.77 18.78
CA GLN A 171 18.30 3.46 19.26
C GLN A 171 18.91 2.33 18.43
N SER A 172 18.89 2.47 17.10
CA SER A 172 19.53 1.50 16.20
C SER A 172 21.02 1.34 16.49
N LEU A 173 21.75 2.45 16.64
CA LEU A 173 23.17 2.44 16.96
C LEU A 173 23.45 1.77 18.31
N ALA A 174 22.69 2.11 19.36
CA ALA A 174 22.85 1.52 20.69
C ALA A 174 22.67 -0.01 20.71
N LEU A 175 21.77 -0.55 19.88
CA LEU A 175 21.60 -2.00 19.73
C LEU A 175 22.83 -2.69 19.13
N HIS A 176 23.63 -1.98 18.34
CA HIS A 176 24.81 -2.53 17.66
C HIS A 176 26.09 -2.29 18.48
N GLU A 177 26.14 -1.21 19.26
CA GLU A 177 27.25 -0.92 20.19
C GLU A 177 27.18 -1.79 21.46
N GLY A 178 25.99 -2.20 21.90
CA GLY A 178 25.77 -2.98 23.12
C GLY A 178 26.02 -4.50 23.00
N GLY A 179 26.63 -4.97 21.92
CA GLY A 179 26.88 -6.40 21.67
C GLY A 179 28.34 -6.80 21.81
N CYS A 180 28.76 -7.13 23.04
CA CYS A 180 29.86 -8.06 23.39
C CYS A 180 29.50 -8.76 24.70
#